data_AF-A0A831YD64-F1
#
_entry.id   AF-A0A831YD64-F1
#
_cell.length_a   1.000
_cell.length_b   1.000
_cell.length_c   1.000
_cell.angle_alpha   90.00
_cell.angle_beta   90.00
_cell.angle_gamma   90.00
#
_symmetry.space_group_name_H-M   'P 1'
#
loop_
_entity.id
_entity.type
_entity.pdbx_description
1 polymer ?
#
loop_
_entity_poly.entity_id
_entity_poly.type
_entity_poly.pdbx_seq_one_letter_code
_entity_poly.pdbx_strand_id
1 'polypeptide(L)'
;MLKLSVNLIRKLIKRGNTFSNLNRKLTILPGTIYSEYAVPIEYLPSRDFNPRYGASKPVIESLQKWFENYKNDYFEMLNFMRSLNVDHIELSLNDKVKIPQPAWMGGPISSFDSLALYAMILKNKPKRYFEIGSGMTTCFARQAINDAKLSPKIVSIDPQPRGDIDSICDEFIRDGLETCDLSVFDELESGDILFFDGSHRIFMNSDVTVFFIDVLPRLKPGVIIHIHDILLPYDYPDSFKHWYWNEQYILAVYLMNAKHRINPLFPTAFVCRDKLFNKVLQKPFIDLGSSENNLSWNGGGSMWFTHTAN
;
A
#
# COMPACT_ATOMS: atom_id res chain seq x y z
N MET A 1 -27.64 -16.89 2.41
CA MET A 1 -27.20 -18.28 2.59
C MET A 1 -27.27 -19.01 1.24
N LEU A 2 -26.35 -18.69 0.31
CA LEU A 2 -26.32 -19.29 -1.02
C LEU A 2 -25.50 -20.58 -0.95
N LYS A 3 -26.20 -21.72 -0.92
CA LYS A 3 -25.62 -23.05 -1.11
C LYS A 3 -25.22 -23.18 -2.57
N LEU A 4 -23.99 -22.82 -2.92
CA LEU A 4 -23.38 -23.39 -4.12
C LEU A 4 -23.27 -24.90 -3.87
N SER A 5 -24.02 -25.69 -4.65
CA SER A 5 -24.07 -27.13 -4.44
C SER A 5 -22.68 -27.71 -4.69
N VAL A 6 -22.23 -28.54 -3.76
CA VAL A 6 -20.96 -29.31 -3.79
C VAL A 6 -20.74 -30.03 -5.14
N ASN A 7 -21.80 -30.24 -5.92
CA ASN A 7 -21.74 -30.85 -7.25
C ASN A 7 -21.04 -29.99 -8.31
N LEU A 8 -21.04 -28.65 -8.21
CA LEU A 8 -20.38 -27.78 -9.19
C LEU A 8 -18.85 -27.82 -9.02
N ILE A 9 -18.37 -27.80 -7.77
CA ILE A 9 -16.94 -27.92 -7.42
C ILE A 9 -16.41 -29.33 -7.76
N ARG A 10 -17.21 -30.38 -7.52
CA ARG A 10 -16.86 -31.76 -7.90
C ARG A 10 -16.70 -31.96 -9.41
N LYS A 11 -17.34 -31.13 -10.24
CA LYS A 11 -17.24 -31.22 -11.71
C LYS A 11 -15.91 -30.62 -12.22
N LEU A 12 -15.34 -29.65 -11.50
CA LEU A 12 -14.05 -29.03 -11.82
C LEU A 12 -12.85 -29.89 -11.37
N ILE A 13 -12.98 -30.61 -10.26
CA ILE A 13 -11.91 -31.48 -9.73
C ILE A 13 -11.79 -32.81 -10.50
N LYS A 14 -12.81 -33.21 -11.28
CA LYS A 14 -12.87 -34.52 -11.96
C LYS A 14 -11.93 -34.71 -13.17
N ARG A 15 -11.04 -33.77 -13.49
CA ARG A 15 -10.04 -33.93 -14.59
C ARG A 15 -8.61 -34.26 -14.15
N GLY A 16 -8.34 -34.50 -12.87
CA GLY A 16 -7.00 -34.93 -12.45
C GLY A 16 -6.96 -35.57 -11.08
N ASN A 17 -6.86 -36.90 -11.07
CA ASN A 17 -6.45 -37.78 -9.97
C ASN A 17 -7.35 -37.89 -8.72
N THR A 18 -7.74 -39.13 -8.48
CA THR A 18 -8.59 -39.65 -7.41
C THR A 18 -7.95 -39.53 -6.02
N PHE A 19 -8.56 -38.74 -5.14
CA PHE A 19 -8.48 -38.93 -3.69
C PHE A 19 -9.83 -39.42 -3.16
N SER A 20 -10.03 -40.74 -3.24
CA SER A 20 -11.18 -41.43 -2.63
C SER A 20 -10.87 -41.73 -1.15
N ASN A 21 -11.10 -40.79 -0.22
CA ASN A 21 -11.46 -41.11 1.19
C ASN A 21 -11.76 -39.94 2.15
N LEU A 22 -12.36 -38.83 1.72
CA LEU A 22 -12.77 -37.80 2.68
C LEU A 22 -14.19 -37.29 2.38
N ASN A 23 -15.18 -37.83 3.09
CA ASN A 23 -16.47 -37.18 3.35
C ASN A 23 -16.28 -35.93 4.26
N ARG A 24 -15.19 -35.17 4.11
CA ARG A 24 -14.99 -33.92 4.85
C ARG A 24 -15.75 -32.81 4.16
N LYS A 25 -16.68 -32.22 4.91
CA LYS A 25 -17.35 -30.99 4.52
C LYS A 25 -16.34 -29.84 4.65
N LEU A 26 -16.09 -29.13 3.55
CA LEU A 26 -15.31 -27.89 3.58
C LEU A 26 -16.13 -26.78 4.25
N THR A 27 -15.48 -26.02 5.12
CA THR A 27 -16.03 -24.79 5.69
C THR A 27 -15.53 -23.61 4.87
N ILE A 28 -16.44 -22.80 4.33
CA ILE A 28 -16.08 -21.56 3.64
C ILE A 28 -15.76 -20.51 4.71
N LEU A 29 -14.55 -19.96 4.67
CA LEU A 29 -14.16 -18.87 5.54
C LEU A 29 -14.75 -17.54 5.03
N PRO A 30 -15.01 -16.55 5.90
CA PRO A 30 -15.54 -15.27 5.46
C PRO A 30 -14.52 -14.52 4.61
N GLY A 31 -14.96 -13.99 3.46
CA GLY A 31 -14.19 -13.08 2.62
C GLY A 31 -14.78 -11.68 2.60
N THR A 32 -14.38 -10.87 1.64
CA THR A 32 -14.90 -9.52 1.40
C THR A 32 -16.02 -9.54 0.36
N ILE A 33 -16.72 -8.42 0.20
CA ILE A 33 -17.70 -8.23 -0.89
C ILE A 33 -17.07 -8.32 -2.30
N TYR A 34 -15.74 -8.16 -2.39
CA TYR A 34 -14.97 -8.24 -3.63
C TYR A 34 -14.45 -9.65 -3.94
N SER A 35 -14.79 -10.65 -3.11
CA SER A 35 -14.26 -12.01 -3.28
C SER A 35 -14.96 -12.75 -4.42
N GLU A 36 -14.19 -13.11 -5.44
CA GLU A 36 -14.67 -13.90 -6.60
C GLU A 36 -14.25 -15.37 -6.56
N TYR A 37 -13.11 -15.66 -5.94
CA TYR A 37 -12.50 -16.99 -5.87
C TYR A 37 -12.36 -17.50 -4.43
N ALA A 38 -12.31 -18.82 -4.26
CA ALA A 38 -12.11 -19.46 -2.96
C ALA A 38 -10.87 -20.38 -2.99
N VAL A 39 -10.02 -20.28 -1.97
CA VAL A 39 -8.82 -21.11 -1.81
C VAL A 39 -9.07 -22.16 -0.73
N PRO A 40 -9.06 -23.47 -1.07
CA PRO A 40 -9.11 -24.51 -0.05
C PRO A 40 -7.78 -24.55 0.71
N ILE A 41 -7.85 -24.57 2.04
CA ILE A 41 -6.69 -24.71 2.93
C ILE A 41 -6.96 -25.81 3.97
N GLU A 42 -5.92 -26.53 4.37
CA GLU A 42 -6.01 -27.72 5.23
C GLU A 42 -6.40 -27.36 6.68
N TYR A 43 -6.12 -26.14 7.13
CA TYR A 43 -6.35 -25.63 8.47
C TYR A 43 -6.70 -24.14 8.46
N LEU A 44 -7.29 -23.65 9.55
CA LEU A 44 -7.57 -22.21 9.71
C LEU A 44 -6.26 -21.41 9.68
N PRO A 45 -6.23 -20.21 9.08
CA PRO A 45 -5.02 -19.39 9.02
C PRO A 45 -4.39 -19.11 10.38
N SER A 46 -5.21 -19.04 11.44
CA SER A 46 -4.77 -19.02 12.83
C SER A 46 -5.78 -19.71 13.74
N ARG A 47 -5.30 -20.27 14.86
CA ARG A 47 -6.16 -20.73 15.98
C ARG A 47 -6.77 -19.56 16.75
N ASP A 48 -6.05 -18.44 16.81
CA ASP A 48 -6.49 -17.15 17.34
C ASP A 48 -6.50 -16.16 16.18
N PHE A 49 -7.63 -16.09 15.46
CA PHE A 49 -7.76 -15.31 14.22
C PHE A 49 -8.04 -13.83 14.51
N ASN A 50 -7.13 -13.23 15.27
CA ASN A 50 -7.14 -11.83 15.69
C ASN A 50 -5.71 -11.25 15.53
N PRO A 51 -5.55 -9.92 15.44
CA PRO A 51 -4.26 -9.24 15.37
C PRO A 51 -3.30 -9.73 16.45
N ARG A 52 -2.05 -10.00 16.06
CA ARG A 52 -0.99 -10.44 16.97
C ARG A 52 -0.30 -9.26 17.65
N TYR A 53 -0.09 -8.18 16.89
CA TYR A 53 0.62 -6.98 17.34
C TYR A 53 -0.28 -5.76 17.30
N GLY A 54 -0.05 -4.81 18.21
CA GLY A 54 -0.87 -3.60 18.30
C GLY A 54 -2.30 -3.87 18.78
N ALA A 55 -3.20 -2.92 18.52
CA ALA A 55 -4.53 -2.84 19.15
C ALA A 55 -4.42 -2.84 20.68
N SER A 56 -4.86 -3.91 21.35
CA SER A 56 -4.70 -4.10 22.80
C SER A 56 -3.42 -4.87 23.20
N LYS A 57 -2.60 -5.27 22.22
CA LYS A 57 -1.35 -6.02 22.40
C LYS A 57 -0.13 -5.14 22.09
N PRO A 58 1.08 -5.52 22.53
CA PRO A 58 2.31 -4.82 22.15
C PRO A 58 2.52 -4.81 20.62
N VAL A 59 3.15 -3.74 20.11
CA VAL A 59 3.60 -3.64 18.71
C VAL A 59 4.83 -4.52 18.45
N ILE A 60 5.30 -4.59 17.21
CA ILE A 60 6.59 -5.20 16.88
C ILE A 60 7.71 -4.30 17.44
N GLU A 61 8.19 -4.61 18.64
CA GLU A 61 9.10 -3.77 19.43
C GLU A 61 10.39 -3.40 18.67
N SER A 62 10.95 -4.32 17.90
CA SER A 62 12.17 -4.05 17.13
C SER A 62 11.96 -2.98 16.04
N LEU A 63 10.78 -2.95 15.41
CA LEU A 63 10.45 -1.94 14.40
C LEU A 63 10.10 -0.62 15.07
N GLN A 64 9.32 -0.64 16.16
CA GLN A 64 9.00 0.53 16.97
C GLN A 64 10.28 1.28 17.39
N LYS A 65 11.21 0.60 18.07
CA LYS A 65 12.48 1.21 18.51
C LYS A 65 13.31 1.74 17.36
N TRP A 66 13.30 1.03 16.23
CA TRP A 66 14.03 1.47 15.05
C TRP A 66 13.42 2.74 14.46
N PHE A 67 12.10 2.81 14.29
CA PHE A 67 11.41 4.00 13.79
C PHE A 67 11.56 5.21 14.73
N GLU A 68 11.53 5.00 16.05
CA GLU A 68 11.75 6.07 17.04
C GLU A 68 13.10 6.77 16.88
N ASN A 69 14.13 6.09 16.36
CA ASN A 69 15.45 6.69 16.10
C ASN A 69 15.42 7.75 14.98
N TYR A 70 14.42 7.70 14.10
CA TYR A 70 14.24 8.62 12.96
C TYR A 70 13.13 9.65 13.22
N LYS A 71 12.64 9.78 14.46
CA LYS A 71 11.52 10.67 14.80
C LYS A 71 11.71 12.13 14.38
N ASN A 72 12.95 12.62 14.38
CA ASN A 72 13.25 14.00 13.99
C ASN A 72 13.01 14.21 12.50
N ASP A 73 13.43 13.25 11.65
CA ASP A 73 13.17 13.28 10.21
C ASP A 73 11.67 13.25 9.92
N TYR A 74 10.91 12.49 10.72
CA TYR A 74 9.45 12.45 10.61
C TYR A 74 8.80 13.78 11.02
N PHE A 75 9.29 14.44 12.08
CA PHE A 75 8.83 15.79 12.44
C PHE A 75 9.13 16.81 11.34
N GLU A 76 10.30 16.74 10.72
CA GLU A 76 10.64 17.58 9.57
C GLU A 76 9.71 17.34 8.39
N MET A 77 9.39 16.08 8.09
CA MET A 77 8.41 15.73 7.06
C MET A 77 7.02 16.28 7.39
N LEU A 78 6.54 16.12 8.62
CA LEU A 78 5.23 16.64 9.04
C LEU A 78 5.16 18.17 8.95
N ASN A 79 6.24 18.86 9.33
CA ASN A 79 6.32 20.33 9.21
C ASN A 79 6.33 20.75 7.74
N PHE A 80 7.04 20.03 6.89
CA PHE A 80 7.04 20.26 5.46
C PHE A 80 5.63 20.07 4.88
N MET A 81 4.97 18.94 5.15
CA MET A 81 3.59 18.67 4.75
C MET A 81 2.63 19.78 5.19
N ARG A 82 2.79 20.31 6.42
CA ARG A 82 1.99 21.44 6.92
C ARG A 82 2.13 22.72 6.10
N SER A 83 3.34 22.95 5.59
CA SER A 83 3.67 24.17 4.86
C SER A 83 3.15 24.18 3.43
N LEU A 84 2.67 23.04 2.93
CA LEU A 84 2.15 22.91 1.57
C LEU A 84 0.78 23.56 1.48
N ASN A 85 0.59 24.37 0.45
CA ASN A 85 -0.73 24.87 0.07
C ASN A 85 -1.38 23.86 -0.88
N VAL A 86 -2.47 23.24 -0.42
CA VAL A 86 -3.19 22.20 -1.16
C VAL A 86 -4.71 22.42 -1.18
N ASP A 87 -5.15 23.63 -0.83
CA ASP A 87 -6.57 24.01 -0.73
C ASP A 87 -7.28 23.99 -2.10
N HIS A 88 -6.52 23.98 -3.21
CA HIS A 88 -7.05 23.88 -4.56
C HIS A 88 -7.45 22.46 -4.98
N ILE A 89 -7.05 21.43 -4.22
CA ILE A 89 -7.41 20.03 -4.51
C ILE A 89 -8.81 19.72 -3.97
N GLU A 90 -9.63 19.04 -4.77
CA GLU A 90 -11.04 18.76 -4.44
C GLU A 90 -11.18 17.79 -3.25
N LEU A 91 -12.24 17.94 -2.45
CA LEU A 91 -12.57 16.99 -1.38
C LEU A 91 -13.29 15.72 -1.87
N SER A 92 -14.09 15.82 -2.96
CA SER A 92 -15.07 14.82 -3.43
C SER A 92 -15.99 14.28 -2.32
N LEU A 93 -16.97 15.10 -1.90
CA LEU A 93 -17.92 14.77 -0.82
C LEU A 93 -19.09 13.85 -1.23
N ASN A 94 -19.21 13.50 -2.52
CA ASN A 94 -20.39 12.84 -3.09
C ASN A 94 -20.14 11.37 -3.53
N ASP A 95 -19.21 10.67 -2.91
CA ASP A 95 -18.86 9.25 -3.14
C ASP A 95 -18.48 8.86 -4.58
N LYS A 96 -18.24 9.84 -5.45
CA LYS A 96 -17.79 9.61 -6.83
C LYS A 96 -16.60 10.49 -7.16
N VAL A 97 -15.43 9.90 -7.00
CA VAL A 97 -14.18 10.45 -7.52
C VAL A 97 -14.25 10.49 -9.05
N LYS A 98 -13.85 11.61 -9.64
CA LYS A 98 -13.72 11.77 -11.09
C LYS A 98 -12.26 11.63 -11.49
N ILE A 99 -11.81 10.40 -11.71
CA ILE A 99 -10.50 10.15 -12.30
C ILE A 99 -10.47 10.79 -13.71
N PRO A 100 -9.45 11.57 -14.08
CA PRO A 100 -8.10 11.61 -13.47
C PRO A 100 -7.83 12.78 -12.49
N GLN A 101 -8.86 13.37 -11.89
CA GLN A 101 -8.66 14.43 -10.87
C GLN A 101 -8.42 13.82 -9.47
N PRO A 102 -7.45 14.33 -8.70
CA PRO A 102 -7.26 13.92 -7.32
C PRO A 102 -8.43 14.38 -6.46
N ALA A 103 -8.76 13.58 -5.44
CA ALA A 103 -9.68 14.00 -4.40
C ALA A 103 -9.25 13.51 -3.02
N TRP A 104 -9.43 14.34 -2.00
CA TRP A 104 -9.04 14.02 -0.63
C TRP A 104 -9.84 12.90 0.01
N MET A 105 -11.04 12.61 -0.49
CA MET A 105 -11.91 11.55 -0.01
C MET A 105 -12.54 10.76 -1.18
N GLY A 106 -13.12 9.60 -0.84
CA GLY A 106 -13.85 8.75 -1.79
C GLY A 106 -12.98 7.79 -2.61
N GLY A 107 -11.66 7.80 -2.42
CA GLY A 107 -10.72 6.85 -3.03
C GLY A 107 -10.16 5.82 -2.02
N PRO A 108 -9.51 4.75 -2.49
CA PRO A 108 -8.90 3.71 -1.65
C PRO A 108 -7.53 4.13 -1.06
N ILE A 109 -7.40 5.40 -0.64
CA ILE A 109 -6.21 5.95 0.03
C ILE A 109 -6.64 7.00 1.05
N SER A 110 -5.95 7.07 2.19
CA SER A 110 -6.23 8.07 3.23
C SER A 110 -5.74 9.45 2.82
N SER A 111 -6.41 10.52 3.26
CA SER A 111 -5.98 11.89 2.95
C SER A 111 -4.57 12.19 3.46
N PHE A 112 -4.17 11.58 4.58
CA PHE A 112 -2.80 11.70 5.11
C PHE A 112 -1.76 11.08 4.17
N ASP A 113 -2.00 9.86 3.69
CA ASP A 113 -1.06 9.19 2.77
C ASP A 113 -1.02 9.87 1.40
N SER A 114 -2.16 10.39 0.91
CA SER A 114 -2.20 11.23 -0.30
C SER A 114 -1.34 12.48 -0.14
N LEU A 115 -1.43 13.16 1.01
CA LEU A 115 -0.60 14.33 1.29
C LEU A 115 0.88 13.95 1.47
N ALA A 116 1.17 12.79 2.06
CA ALA A 116 2.53 12.26 2.18
C ALA A 116 3.13 11.96 0.80
N LEU A 117 2.39 11.32 -0.11
CA LEU A 117 2.80 11.09 -1.50
C LEU A 117 3.08 12.41 -2.22
N TYR A 118 2.15 13.35 -2.13
CA TYR A 118 2.32 14.69 -2.71
C TYR A 118 3.60 15.37 -2.17
N ALA A 119 3.81 15.35 -0.85
CA ALA A 119 5.00 15.91 -0.22
C ALA A 119 6.30 15.19 -0.62
N MET A 120 6.27 13.85 -0.72
CA MET A 120 7.45 13.07 -1.12
C MET A 120 7.90 13.41 -2.54
N ILE A 121 6.96 13.63 -3.46
CA ILE A 121 7.29 14.08 -4.83
C ILE A 121 7.91 15.47 -4.81
N LEU A 122 7.31 16.42 -4.06
CA LEU A 122 7.82 17.79 -4.00
C LEU A 122 9.20 17.89 -3.35
N LYS A 123 9.44 17.09 -2.30
CA LYS A 123 10.71 17.07 -1.56
C LYS A 123 11.84 16.46 -2.39
N ASN A 124 11.57 15.35 -3.08
CA ASN A 124 12.60 14.58 -3.76
C ASN A 124 12.78 14.95 -5.23
N LYS A 125 11.75 15.51 -5.88
CA LYS A 125 11.76 15.90 -7.30
C LYS A 125 12.30 14.78 -8.18
N PRO A 126 11.65 13.60 -8.17
CA PRO A 126 12.15 12.44 -8.91
C PRO A 126 12.27 12.76 -10.40
N LYS A 127 13.09 11.99 -11.13
CA LYS A 127 13.06 12.01 -12.60
C LYS A 127 12.06 10.98 -13.14
N ARG A 128 11.79 9.93 -12.38
CA ARG A 128 10.82 8.89 -12.68
C ARG A 128 9.96 8.59 -11.47
N TYR A 129 8.67 8.44 -11.74
CA TYR A 129 7.69 7.92 -10.79
C TYR A 129 7.03 6.70 -11.41
N PHE A 130 7.32 5.53 -10.87
CA PHE A 130 6.74 4.27 -11.32
C PHE A 130 5.68 3.84 -10.32
N GLU A 131 4.53 3.40 -10.81
CA GLU A 131 3.42 2.98 -9.97
C GLU A 131 2.88 1.63 -10.42
N ILE A 132 2.92 0.65 -9.52
CA ILE A 132 2.31 -0.67 -9.68
C ILE A 132 0.97 -0.64 -8.96
N GLY A 133 -0.13 -0.86 -9.69
CA GLY A 133 -1.49 -0.65 -9.18
C GLY A 133 -1.86 0.83 -9.15
N SER A 134 -2.35 1.33 -10.27
CA SER A 134 -2.55 2.76 -10.52
C SER A 134 -4.00 3.22 -10.36
N GLY A 135 -4.17 4.48 -9.96
CA GLY A 135 -5.49 5.02 -9.61
C GLY A 135 -5.45 6.42 -9.01
N MET A 136 -6.14 6.62 -7.89
CA MET A 136 -6.21 7.91 -7.19
C MET A 136 -4.83 8.48 -6.84
N THR A 137 -3.92 7.60 -6.41
CA THR A 137 -2.52 7.88 -6.09
C THR A 137 -1.78 8.49 -7.29
N THR A 138 -2.00 7.97 -8.49
CA THR A 138 -1.48 8.54 -9.73
C THR A 138 -1.99 9.96 -9.99
N CYS A 139 -3.26 10.23 -9.69
CA CYS A 139 -3.83 11.58 -9.79
C CYS A 139 -3.11 12.57 -8.84
N PHE A 140 -2.88 12.16 -7.59
CA PHE A 140 -2.12 12.98 -6.63
C PHE A 140 -0.67 13.19 -7.07
N ALA A 141 -0.03 12.16 -7.64
CA ALA A 141 1.32 12.26 -8.16
C ALA A 141 1.40 13.29 -9.30
N ARG A 142 0.51 13.18 -10.31
CA ARG A 142 0.42 14.14 -11.41
C ARG A 142 0.12 15.56 -10.92
N GLN A 143 -0.76 15.71 -9.94
CA GLN A 143 -1.07 17.02 -9.34
C GLN A 143 0.16 17.67 -8.71
N ALA A 144 0.92 16.92 -7.89
CA ALA A 144 2.16 17.41 -7.28
C ALA A 144 3.18 17.87 -8.33
N ILE A 145 3.31 17.10 -9.42
CA ILE A 145 4.19 17.40 -10.54
C ILE A 145 3.79 18.71 -11.21
N ASN A 146 2.49 18.88 -11.50
CA ASN A 146 1.97 20.08 -12.15
C ASN A 146 2.15 21.32 -11.28
N ASP A 147 1.82 21.23 -10.00
CA ASP A 147 1.89 22.36 -9.06
C ASP A 147 3.32 22.86 -8.86
N ALA A 148 4.29 21.93 -8.82
CA ALA A 148 5.71 22.28 -8.71
C ALA A 148 6.42 22.46 -10.06
N LYS A 149 5.69 22.40 -11.19
CA LYS A 149 6.24 22.52 -12.55
C LYS A 149 7.43 21.58 -12.79
N LEU A 150 7.32 20.37 -12.26
CA LEU A 150 8.30 19.31 -12.47
C LEU A 150 8.03 18.62 -13.82
N SER A 151 8.99 17.82 -14.27
CA SER A 151 8.86 17.02 -15.50
C SER A 151 9.38 15.58 -15.34
N PRO A 152 9.06 14.86 -14.25
CA PRO A 152 9.32 13.43 -14.21
C PRO A 152 8.45 12.70 -15.23
N LYS A 153 8.95 11.53 -15.63
CA LYS A 153 8.18 10.53 -16.36
C LYS A 153 7.33 9.70 -15.37
N ILE A 154 6.02 9.69 -15.56
CA ILE A 154 5.10 8.79 -14.85
C ILE A 154 4.91 7.51 -15.66
N VAL A 155 5.19 6.36 -15.05
CA VAL A 155 4.98 5.03 -15.64
C VAL A 155 3.97 4.26 -14.80
N SER A 156 2.83 3.91 -15.40
CA SER A 156 1.81 3.04 -14.78
C SER A 156 2.03 1.59 -15.18
N ILE A 157 2.09 0.67 -14.22
CA ILE A 157 2.19 -0.78 -14.42
C ILE A 157 0.96 -1.38 -13.77
N ASP A 158 -0.06 -1.65 -14.58
CA ASP A 158 -1.37 -2.06 -14.08
C ASP A 158 -2.16 -2.75 -15.19
N PRO A 159 -2.57 -4.03 -15.02
CA PRO A 159 -3.36 -4.73 -16.02
C PRO A 159 -4.76 -4.14 -16.19
N GLN A 160 -5.31 -3.51 -15.15
CA GLN A 160 -6.67 -2.99 -15.14
C GLN A 160 -6.80 -1.79 -14.18
N PRO A 161 -6.29 -0.61 -14.59
CA PRO A 161 -6.34 0.59 -13.75
C PRO A 161 -7.76 1.00 -13.42
N ARG A 162 -7.91 1.63 -12.25
CA ARG A 162 -9.18 2.24 -11.86
C ARG A 162 -9.33 3.56 -12.63
N GLY A 163 -10.23 3.60 -13.62
CA GLY A 163 -10.52 4.81 -14.40
C GLY A 163 -9.49 5.12 -15.49
N ASP A 164 -9.62 6.29 -16.12
CA ASP A 164 -8.79 6.71 -17.28
C ASP A 164 -7.44 7.31 -16.82
N ILE A 165 -6.58 6.44 -16.26
CA ILE A 165 -5.26 6.81 -15.76
C ILE A 165 -4.24 7.03 -16.89
N ASP A 166 -4.45 6.42 -18.06
CA ASP A 166 -3.58 6.58 -19.24
C ASP A 166 -3.41 8.04 -19.62
N SER A 167 -4.49 8.83 -19.52
CA SER A 167 -4.51 10.26 -19.86
C SER A 167 -3.55 11.14 -19.04
N ILE A 168 -3.07 10.65 -17.89
CA ILE A 168 -2.17 11.36 -16.99
C ILE A 168 -0.81 10.67 -16.81
N CYS A 169 -0.53 9.59 -17.54
CA CYS A 169 0.76 8.90 -17.54
C CYS A 169 1.56 9.22 -18.81
N ASP A 170 2.88 9.17 -18.70
CA ASP A 170 3.77 9.33 -19.85
C ASP A 170 3.97 7.99 -20.57
N GLU A 171 3.99 6.89 -19.81
CA GLU A 171 3.99 5.51 -20.33
C GLU A 171 3.13 4.59 -19.45
N PHE A 172 2.66 3.49 -20.04
CA PHE A 172 1.86 2.50 -19.35
C PHE A 172 2.15 1.08 -19.83
N ILE A 173 2.11 0.13 -18.89
CA ILE A 173 2.24 -1.31 -19.11
C ILE A 173 0.94 -1.94 -18.61
N ARG A 174 0.10 -2.39 -19.55
CA ARG A 174 -1.20 -3.03 -19.27
C ARG A 174 -1.05 -4.53 -19.10
N ASP A 175 -0.26 -4.91 -18.10
CA ASP A 175 0.06 -6.30 -17.79
C ASP A 175 0.29 -6.48 -16.28
N GLY A 176 0.15 -7.72 -15.79
CA GLY A 176 0.45 -8.08 -14.41
C GLY A 176 1.95 -7.97 -14.13
N LEU A 177 2.31 -7.68 -12.88
CA LEU A 177 3.73 -7.62 -12.50
C LEU A 177 4.42 -8.97 -12.71
N GLU A 178 3.68 -10.06 -12.53
CA GLU A 178 4.16 -11.43 -12.70
C GLU A 178 4.31 -11.89 -14.15
N THR A 179 3.85 -11.08 -15.12
CA THR A 179 3.89 -11.40 -16.55
C THR A 179 4.66 -10.37 -17.38
N CYS A 180 4.86 -9.15 -16.88
CA CYS A 180 5.56 -8.10 -17.60
C CYS A 180 7.09 -8.24 -17.57
N ASP A 181 7.78 -7.51 -18.46
CA ASP A 181 9.25 -7.45 -18.45
C ASP A 181 9.77 -6.57 -17.31
N LEU A 182 10.29 -7.23 -16.27
CA LEU A 182 10.81 -6.59 -15.08
C LEU A 182 12.09 -5.78 -15.32
N SER A 183 12.73 -5.83 -16.50
CA SER A 183 13.89 -4.96 -16.81
C SER A 183 13.56 -3.48 -16.81
N VAL A 184 12.28 -3.11 -16.92
CA VAL A 184 11.84 -1.71 -16.80
C VAL A 184 12.29 -1.09 -15.47
N PHE A 185 12.36 -1.87 -14.38
CA PHE A 185 12.77 -1.37 -13.07
C PHE A 185 14.27 -1.07 -12.96
N ASP A 186 15.10 -1.58 -13.88
CA ASP A 186 16.53 -1.28 -13.91
C ASP A 186 16.80 0.19 -14.34
N GLU A 187 15.78 0.88 -14.89
CA GLU A 187 15.84 2.31 -15.23
C GLU A 187 15.75 3.24 -14.02
N LEU A 188 15.23 2.77 -12.88
CA LEU A 188 15.09 3.60 -11.68
C LEU A 188 16.46 3.93 -11.11
N GLU A 189 16.68 5.21 -10.83
CA GLU A 189 17.91 5.75 -10.26
C GLU A 189 17.69 6.31 -8.86
N SER A 190 18.78 6.62 -8.15
CA SER A 190 18.71 7.29 -6.85
C SER A 190 17.85 8.56 -6.92
N GLY A 191 16.86 8.68 -6.03
CA GLY A 191 15.90 9.77 -5.97
C GLY A 191 14.62 9.57 -6.78
N ASP A 192 14.57 8.55 -7.66
CA ASP A 192 13.33 8.13 -8.32
C ASP A 192 12.41 7.40 -7.33
N ILE A 193 11.10 7.40 -7.62
CA ILE A 193 10.09 6.81 -6.74
C ILE A 193 9.48 5.58 -7.41
N LEU A 194 9.42 4.47 -6.66
CA LEU A 194 8.61 3.30 -6.98
C LEU A 194 7.49 3.15 -5.94
N PHE A 195 6.24 3.20 -6.43
CA PHE A 195 5.03 2.98 -5.66
C PHE A 195 4.45 1.60 -5.95
N PHE A 196 4.13 0.85 -4.90
CA PHE A 196 3.55 -0.49 -4.99
C PHE A 196 2.24 -0.59 -4.18
N ASP A 197 1.13 -0.81 -4.90
CA ASP A 197 -0.20 -1.12 -4.40
C ASP A 197 -0.77 -2.33 -5.17
N GLY A 198 -0.21 -3.50 -4.88
CA GLY A 198 -0.55 -4.75 -5.56
C GLY A 198 -1.81 -5.44 -5.02
N SER A 199 -1.86 -6.76 -5.12
CA SER A 199 -2.98 -7.59 -4.67
C SER A 199 -3.01 -7.83 -3.15
N HIS A 200 -1.99 -7.36 -2.43
CA HIS A 200 -1.81 -7.54 -0.98
C HIS A 200 -1.71 -9.01 -0.51
N ARG A 201 -1.53 -9.96 -1.44
CA ARG A 201 -1.44 -11.38 -1.09
C ARG A 201 -0.26 -12.06 -1.74
N ILE A 202 0.58 -12.65 -0.90
CA ILE A 202 1.69 -13.51 -1.28
C ILE A 202 1.13 -14.89 -1.62
N PHE A 203 1.23 -15.27 -2.90
CA PHE A 203 0.99 -16.60 -3.43
C PHE A 203 2.09 -16.96 -4.42
N MET A 204 2.09 -18.21 -4.89
CA MET A 204 2.97 -18.59 -6.00
C MET A 204 2.71 -17.67 -7.18
N ASN A 205 3.76 -16.95 -7.61
CA ASN A 205 3.71 -16.03 -8.73
C ASN A 205 2.64 -14.93 -8.64
N SER A 206 2.26 -14.47 -7.44
CA SER A 206 1.49 -13.23 -7.33
C SER A 206 2.40 -12.02 -7.51
N ASP A 207 1.83 -10.91 -7.93
CA ASP A 207 2.48 -9.60 -8.00
C ASP A 207 3.24 -9.23 -6.71
N VAL A 208 2.68 -9.50 -5.52
CA VAL A 208 3.38 -9.27 -4.24
C VAL A 208 4.63 -10.14 -4.14
N THR A 209 4.55 -11.42 -4.50
CA THR A 209 5.71 -12.32 -4.50
C THR A 209 6.78 -11.81 -5.46
N VAL A 210 6.39 -11.43 -6.68
CA VAL A 210 7.30 -10.92 -7.71
C VAL A 210 7.92 -9.58 -7.29
N PHE A 211 7.15 -8.69 -6.67
CA PHE A 211 7.67 -7.45 -6.13
C PHE A 211 8.78 -7.70 -5.11
N PHE A 212 8.56 -8.57 -4.12
CA PHE A 212 9.54 -8.80 -3.05
C PHE A 212 10.76 -9.62 -3.50
N ILE A 213 10.59 -10.59 -4.40
CA ILE A 213 11.66 -11.52 -4.80
C ILE A 213 12.42 -11.02 -6.02
N ASP A 214 11.72 -10.47 -7.01
CA ASP A 214 12.31 -10.14 -8.30
C ASP A 214 12.54 -8.64 -8.46
N VAL A 215 11.61 -7.77 -8.03
CA VAL A 215 11.75 -6.31 -8.22
C VAL A 215 12.61 -5.66 -7.13
N LEU A 216 12.20 -5.78 -5.87
CA LEU A 216 12.79 -5.08 -4.74
C LEU A 216 14.32 -5.29 -4.62
N PRO A 217 14.87 -6.52 -4.82
CA PRO A 217 16.32 -6.73 -4.76
C PRO A 217 17.10 -6.12 -5.92
N ARG A 218 16.46 -5.79 -7.05
CA ARG A 218 17.09 -5.18 -8.23
C ARG A 218 17.26 -3.66 -8.09
N LEU A 219 16.45 -3.03 -7.24
CA LEU A 219 16.40 -1.58 -7.13
C LEU A 219 17.74 -1.02 -6.64
N LYS A 220 18.26 -0.03 -7.38
CA LYS A 220 19.50 0.66 -7.02
C LYS A 220 19.37 1.36 -5.66
N PRO A 221 20.47 1.48 -4.89
CA PRO A 221 20.49 2.31 -3.70
C PRO A 221 20.00 3.74 -3.98
N GLY A 222 19.23 4.31 -3.05
CA GLY A 222 18.65 5.64 -3.18
C GLY A 222 17.32 5.71 -3.94
N VAL A 223 16.85 4.63 -4.58
CA VAL A 223 15.45 4.57 -5.06
C VAL A 223 14.53 4.64 -3.85
N ILE A 224 13.52 5.50 -3.92
CA ILE A 224 12.53 5.71 -2.87
C ILE A 224 11.38 4.75 -3.11
N ILE A 225 11.11 3.89 -2.14
CA ILE A 225 10.13 2.82 -2.24
C ILE A 225 8.94 3.18 -1.35
N HIS A 226 7.75 3.16 -1.93
CA HIS A 226 6.47 3.24 -1.24
C HIS A 226 5.77 1.89 -1.37
N ILE A 227 5.37 1.32 -0.24
CA ILE A 227 4.46 0.17 -0.20
C ILE A 227 3.18 0.60 0.51
N HIS A 228 2.06 0.52 -0.20
CA HIS A 228 0.74 0.92 0.28
C HIS A 228 0.10 -0.16 1.15
N ASP A 229 -0.88 0.24 1.97
CA ASP A 229 -1.56 -0.58 2.98
C ASP A 229 -0.63 -1.33 3.95
N ILE A 230 0.41 -0.65 4.44
CA ILE A 230 1.33 -1.14 5.48
C ILE A 230 1.08 -0.43 6.82
N LEU A 231 0.81 -1.22 7.87
CA LEU A 231 0.48 -0.69 9.19
C LEU A 231 1.59 -0.87 10.24
N LEU A 232 2.80 -1.23 9.81
CA LEU A 232 3.94 -1.46 10.71
C LEU A 232 4.24 -0.22 11.58
N PRO A 233 4.59 -0.40 12.86
CA PRO A 233 4.91 -1.65 13.55
C PRO A 233 3.69 -2.37 14.17
N TYR A 234 2.48 -1.93 13.84
CA TYR A 234 1.24 -2.59 14.24
C TYR A 234 0.91 -3.74 13.28
N ASP A 235 0.01 -4.62 13.71
CA ASP A 235 -0.58 -5.60 12.82
C ASP A 235 -1.78 -4.99 12.05
N TYR A 236 -2.30 -5.74 11.08
CA TYR A 236 -3.57 -5.40 10.45
C TYR A 236 -4.69 -5.39 11.49
N PRO A 237 -5.63 -4.42 11.47
CA PRO A 237 -6.73 -4.36 12.41
C PRO A 237 -7.73 -5.49 12.17
N ASP A 238 -8.59 -5.76 13.16
CA ASP A 238 -9.66 -6.76 13.05
C ASP A 238 -10.59 -6.53 11.84
N SER A 239 -10.80 -5.28 11.43
CA SER A 239 -11.59 -4.93 10.25
C SER A 239 -10.98 -5.48 8.96
N PHE A 240 -9.68 -5.75 8.93
CA PHE A 240 -8.96 -6.22 7.74
C PHE A 240 -8.82 -7.75 7.69
N LYS A 241 -9.21 -8.47 8.75
CA LYS A 241 -8.97 -9.92 8.87
C LYS A 241 -9.54 -10.76 7.71
N HIS A 242 -10.67 -10.34 7.12
CA HIS A 242 -11.32 -11.06 6.02
C HIS A 242 -10.76 -10.71 4.63
N TRP A 243 -9.83 -9.76 4.56
CA TRP A 243 -9.07 -9.46 3.35
C TRP A 243 -7.93 -10.44 3.14
N TYR A 244 -7.43 -11.07 4.22
CA TYR A 244 -6.30 -12.00 4.22
C TYR A 244 -5.02 -11.40 3.62
N TRP A 245 -4.84 -10.08 3.78
CA TRP A 245 -3.60 -9.40 3.43
C TRP A 245 -2.44 -9.90 4.26
N ASN A 246 -1.26 -10.00 3.66
CA ASN A 246 -0.10 -10.64 4.30
C ASN A 246 1.27 -10.11 3.85
N GLU A 247 1.30 -9.14 2.96
CA GLU A 247 2.49 -8.46 2.43
C GLU A 247 3.29 -7.72 3.52
N GLN A 248 2.63 -7.13 4.53
CA GLN A 248 3.38 -6.45 5.58
C GLN A 248 4.26 -7.41 6.40
N TYR A 249 3.94 -8.71 6.46
CA TYR A 249 4.69 -9.65 7.27
C TYR A 249 6.05 -9.99 6.63
N ILE A 250 6.11 -10.16 5.31
CA ILE A 250 7.39 -10.31 4.60
C ILE A 250 8.19 -9.02 4.67
N LEU A 251 7.53 -7.87 4.53
CA LEU A 251 8.15 -6.56 4.69
C LEU A 251 8.73 -6.37 6.09
N ALA A 252 8.01 -6.75 7.14
CA ALA A 252 8.49 -6.65 8.52
C ALA A 252 9.78 -7.48 8.72
N VAL A 253 9.81 -8.72 8.21
CA VAL A 253 11.00 -9.57 8.25
C VAL A 253 12.17 -8.92 7.50
N TYR A 254 11.91 -8.38 6.31
CA TYR A 254 12.91 -7.69 5.50
C TYR A 254 13.48 -6.48 6.23
N LEU A 255 12.62 -5.55 6.66
CA LEU A 255 13.01 -4.33 7.38
C LEU A 255 13.81 -4.64 8.65
N MET A 256 13.37 -5.61 9.47
CA MET A 256 14.07 -5.94 10.71
C MET A 256 15.48 -6.49 10.48
N ASN A 257 15.66 -7.35 9.47
CA ASN A 257 16.96 -7.97 9.17
C ASN A 257 17.89 -7.04 8.40
N ALA A 258 17.33 -6.21 7.51
CA ALA A 258 18.09 -5.31 6.64
C ALA A 258 18.15 -3.87 7.14
N LYS A 259 17.72 -3.56 8.38
CA LYS A 259 17.70 -2.20 8.96
C LYS A 259 19.01 -1.41 8.88
N HIS A 260 20.16 -2.09 8.74
CA HIS A 260 21.48 -1.49 8.60
C HIS A 260 21.79 -1.00 7.18
N ARG A 261 20.95 -1.37 6.20
CA ARG A 261 21.03 -0.98 4.78
C ARG A 261 19.76 -0.28 4.30
N ILE A 262 18.89 0.13 5.22
CA ILE A 262 17.59 0.72 4.91
C ILE A 262 17.42 1.97 5.76
N ASN A 263 16.99 3.06 5.12
CA ASN A 263 16.49 4.23 5.81
C ASN A 263 14.95 4.20 5.78
N PRO A 264 14.26 4.14 6.93
CA PRO A 264 12.81 4.28 7.00
C PRO A 264 12.50 5.77 6.84
N LEU A 265 12.03 6.16 5.65
CA LEU A 265 11.84 7.57 5.32
C LEU A 265 10.59 8.13 6.01
N PHE A 266 9.48 7.37 5.99
CA PHE A 266 8.21 7.84 6.56
C PHE A 266 7.20 6.70 6.75
N PRO A 267 7.23 5.92 7.85
CA PRO A 267 6.21 4.92 8.16
C PRO A 267 4.93 5.63 8.64
N THR A 268 3.96 5.88 7.76
CA THR A 268 2.82 6.77 8.08
C THR A 268 1.92 6.19 9.17
N ALA A 269 1.70 4.87 9.21
CA ALA A 269 0.94 4.23 10.29
C ALA A 269 1.57 4.43 11.67
N PHE A 270 2.90 4.35 11.77
CA PHE A 270 3.65 4.68 12.99
C PHE A 270 3.47 6.14 13.36
N VAL A 271 3.72 7.05 12.40
CA VAL A 271 3.62 8.49 12.63
C VAL A 271 2.21 8.91 13.06
N CYS A 272 1.18 8.33 12.45
CA CYS A 272 -0.21 8.67 12.73
C CYS A 272 -0.74 8.16 14.08
N ARG A 273 -0.18 7.07 14.60
CA ARG A 273 -0.71 6.36 15.78
C ARG A 273 0.16 6.52 17.02
N ASP A 274 1.45 6.82 16.86
CA ASP A 274 2.35 6.97 17.99
C ASP A 274 2.15 8.30 18.70
N LYS A 275 2.08 8.24 20.04
CA LYS A 275 1.86 9.40 20.92
C LYS A 275 2.90 10.51 20.74
N LEU A 276 4.10 10.20 20.23
CA LEU A 276 5.14 11.18 19.93
C LEU A 276 4.62 12.29 19.00
N PHE A 277 3.74 11.97 18.06
CA PHE A 277 3.30 12.91 17.02
C PHE A 277 1.92 13.52 17.30
N ASN A 278 1.20 13.08 18.34
CA ASN A 278 -0.17 13.51 18.67
C ASN A 278 -0.36 15.02 18.67
N LYS A 279 0.59 15.77 19.24
CA LYS A 279 0.50 17.24 19.31
C LYS A 279 0.50 17.88 17.92
N VAL A 280 1.34 17.38 17.02
CA VAL A 280 1.43 17.87 15.65
C VAL A 280 0.19 17.44 14.89
N LEU A 281 -0.28 16.21 15.07
CA LEU A 281 -1.44 15.68 14.35
C LEU A 281 -2.81 16.09 14.93
N GLN A 282 -2.84 16.83 16.05
CA GLN A 282 -4.10 17.24 16.68
C GLN A 282 -4.99 18.07 15.75
N LYS A 283 -4.39 18.91 14.92
CA LYS A 283 -5.09 19.68 13.89
C LYS A 283 -4.86 19.02 12.53
N PRO A 284 -5.93 18.70 11.78
CA PRO A 284 -5.83 18.26 10.39
C PRO A 284 -4.98 19.20 9.54
N PHE A 285 -4.25 18.62 8.59
CA PHE A 285 -3.43 19.39 7.66
C PHE A 285 -4.28 19.94 6.52
N ILE A 286 -5.39 19.26 6.25
CA ILE A 286 -6.41 19.58 5.25
C ILE A 286 -7.75 19.59 5.99
N ASP A 287 -8.62 20.54 5.69
CA ASP A 287 -9.99 20.54 6.21
C ASP A 287 -10.89 19.67 5.33
N LEU A 288 -11.35 18.54 5.87
CA LEU A 288 -12.21 17.58 5.16
C LEU A 288 -13.71 17.93 5.23
N GLY A 289 -14.03 19.19 5.50
CA GLY A 289 -15.37 19.79 5.37
C GLY A 289 -16.36 19.46 6.50
N SER A 290 -16.08 18.46 7.33
CA SER A 290 -16.87 18.13 8.52
C SER A 290 -16.00 17.73 9.69
N SER A 291 -16.50 17.91 10.92
CA SER A 291 -15.80 17.45 12.12
C SER A 291 -15.60 15.93 12.14
N GLU A 292 -16.56 15.16 11.62
CA GLU A 292 -16.49 13.69 11.57
C GLU A 292 -15.38 13.20 10.63
N ASN A 293 -15.28 13.75 9.42
CA ASN A 293 -14.23 13.41 8.47
C ASN A 293 -12.84 13.81 9.01
N ASN A 294 -12.78 14.95 9.69
CA ASN A 294 -11.57 15.45 10.32
C ASN A 294 -11.13 14.62 11.54
N LEU A 295 -11.91 13.66 12.04
CA LEU A 295 -11.48 12.75 13.11
C LEU A 295 -10.67 11.55 12.59
N SER A 296 -10.85 11.15 11.33
CA SER A 296 -10.20 9.99 10.71
C SER A 296 -9.12 10.38 9.69
N TRP A 297 -8.81 11.67 9.57
CA TRP A 297 -7.89 12.21 8.56
C TRP A 297 -6.48 11.60 8.63
N ASN A 298 -5.99 11.25 9.82
CA ASN A 298 -4.67 10.67 10.08
C ASN A 298 -4.68 9.14 10.02
N GLY A 299 -5.35 8.55 9.02
CA GLY A 299 -5.54 7.10 8.91
C GLY A 299 -4.26 6.28 8.68
N GLY A 300 -3.25 6.88 8.04
CA GLY A 300 -1.87 6.39 7.80
C GLY A 300 -1.72 4.89 7.52
N GLY A 301 -1.33 4.53 6.31
CA GLY A 301 -1.16 3.13 5.90
C GLY A 301 -0.09 2.90 4.85
N SER A 302 1.02 3.64 4.86
CA SER A 302 2.10 3.50 3.89
C SER A 302 3.45 3.32 4.58
N MET A 303 4.32 2.51 3.97
CA MET A 303 5.71 2.39 4.36
C MET A 303 6.61 3.00 3.28
N TRP A 304 7.28 4.10 3.63
CA TRP A 304 8.28 4.73 2.78
C TRP A 304 9.69 4.40 3.27
N PHE A 305 10.56 3.92 2.39
CA PHE A 305 11.95 3.62 2.71
C PHE A 305 12.86 3.72 1.49
N THR A 306 14.18 3.66 1.71
CA THR A 306 15.17 3.56 0.63
C THR A 306 16.34 2.69 1.07
N HIS A 307 16.97 2.00 0.11
CA HIS A 307 18.22 1.29 0.34
C HIS A 307 19.39 2.27 0.43
N THR A 308 20.27 2.10 1.41
CA THR A 308 21.52 2.87 1.49
C THR A 308 22.57 2.24 0.57
N ALA A 309 23.49 3.05 0.05
CA ALA A 309 24.71 2.50 -0.56
C ALA A 309 25.47 1.70 0.51
N ASN A 310 26.05 0.56 0.10
CA ASN A 310 26.95 -0.21 0.96
C ASN A 310 28.27 0.54 1.20
#